data_AF-A0A955BZ41-F1
#
_entry.id   AF-A0A955BZ41-F1
#
_cell.length_a   1.000
_cell.length_b   1.000
_cell.length_c   1.000
_cell.angle_alpha   90.00
_cell.angle_beta   90.00
_cell.angle_gamma   90.00
#
_symmetry.space_group_name_H-M   'P 1'
#
loop_
_entity.id
_entity.type
_entity.pdbx_description
1 polymer ?
#
loop_
_entity_poly.entity_id
_entity_poly.type
_entity_poly.pdbx_seq_one_letter_code
_entity_poly.pdbx_strand_id
1 'polypeptide(L)'
;HQSGHGMLREEVTADEIAEVVSRWTGVPVSRMLEGEKAKLLKMEDRLHERVVGQDRAVVAVADAVRRSRAGLSDPNRPVGSFLFLGPTGVGKTELCKALAEFLFDDEAAFVRIDMSEYMEQHSVARLIGAPPGYVGYEEGGRLTEAVHRRPYCVILLDEIEKAHPDVFNVLLQVLDDGRLTDGHGRTVDFRNTLVVMTSNIGSQHIQEMSEAGRDDDEIALRVRDDLKKHFRPELLNRIDETIIFHRLDKAHLRGIVDMQLRLLRERLAASAFEHGLSLEVTDAAKDKLAELGYDPVYGARPLKRLIQQRIENPLARKLIAGEIGDGQTIVVDTGGADAFAISAT
;
A
#
# COMPACT_ATOMS: atom_id res chain seq x y z
N HIS A 1 -54.50 -31.33 -15.49
CA HIS A 1 -54.69 -30.13 -14.66
C HIS A 1 -53.35 -29.77 -14.02
N GLN A 2 -53.09 -28.47 -13.93
CA GLN A 2 -51.77 -27.83 -14.02
C GLN A 2 -50.75 -28.18 -12.92
N SER A 3 -49.53 -28.40 -13.42
CA SER A 3 -48.23 -28.29 -12.77
C SER A 3 -48.01 -26.89 -12.19
N GLY A 4 -47.73 -26.81 -10.89
CA GLY A 4 -47.33 -25.58 -10.21
C GLY A 4 -45.93 -25.16 -10.62
N HIS A 5 -45.83 -24.02 -11.32
CA HIS A 5 -44.59 -23.29 -11.50
C HIS A 5 -44.12 -22.78 -10.12
N GLY A 6 -43.04 -23.36 -9.62
CA GLY A 6 -42.23 -22.70 -8.60
C GLY A 6 -41.67 -21.41 -9.19
N MET A 7 -41.99 -20.27 -8.59
CA MET A 7 -41.38 -19.00 -8.96
C MET A 7 -39.87 -19.12 -8.72
N LEU A 8 -39.09 -19.08 -9.80
CA LEU A 8 -37.64 -18.88 -9.72
C LEU A 8 -37.41 -17.50 -9.10
N ARG A 9 -36.70 -17.46 -7.98
CA ARG A 9 -36.13 -16.20 -7.46
C ARG A 9 -35.04 -15.76 -8.44
N GLU A 10 -35.17 -14.56 -8.99
CA GLU A 10 -34.21 -13.99 -9.97
C GLU A 10 -32.97 -13.37 -9.32
N GLU A 11 -32.93 -13.24 -7.98
CA GLU A 11 -31.79 -12.68 -7.26
C GLU A 11 -31.02 -13.78 -6.53
N VAL A 12 -29.74 -13.92 -6.88
CA VAL A 12 -28.80 -14.80 -6.19
C VAL A 12 -28.39 -14.14 -4.88
N THR A 13 -28.60 -14.83 -3.77
CA THR A 13 -28.23 -14.35 -2.43
C THR A 13 -26.77 -14.65 -2.09
N ALA A 14 -26.18 -13.89 -1.17
CA ALA A 14 -24.82 -14.15 -0.69
C ALA A 14 -24.65 -15.57 -0.11
N ASP A 15 -25.71 -16.10 0.51
CA ASP A 15 -25.75 -17.46 1.06
C ASP A 15 -25.69 -18.52 -0.05
N GLU A 16 -26.42 -18.31 -1.16
CA GLU A 16 -26.38 -19.20 -2.32
C GLU A 16 -25.02 -19.17 -3.03
N ILE A 17 -24.38 -17.99 -3.12
CA ILE A 17 -23.01 -17.86 -3.65
C ILE A 17 -22.02 -18.60 -2.74
N ALA A 18 -22.11 -18.39 -1.43
CA ALA A 18 -21.23 -19.02 -0.45
C ALA A 18 -21.35 -20.55 -0.48
N GLU A 19 -22.56 -21.09 -0.65
CA GLU A 19 -22.78 -22.53 -0.81
C GLU A 19 -22.16 -23.10 -2.10
N VAL A 20 -22.21 -22.35 -3.20
CA VAL A 20 -21.59 -22.76 -4.48
C VAL A 20 -20.07 -22.76 -4.35
N VAL A 21 -19.48 -21.70 -3.78
CA VAL A 21 -18.04 -21.61 -3.54
C VAL A 21 -17.57 -22.70 -2.58
N SER A 22 -18.34 -22.99 -1.53
CA SER A 22 -18.05 -24.07 -0.58
C SER A 22 -18.07 -25.44 -1.27
N ARG A 23 -19.05 -25.69 -2.16
CA ARG A 23 -19.11 -26.93 -2.96
C ARG A 23 -17.93 -27.08 -3.92
N TRP A 24 -17.47 -26.00 -4.53
CA TRP A 24 -16.32 -26.04 -5.45
C TRP A 24 -14.99 -26.24 -4.75
N THR A 25 -14.80 -25.58 -3.61
CA THR A 25 -13.53 -25.64 -2.85
C THR A 25 -13.46 -26.82 -1.90
N GLY A 26 -14.59 -27.43 -1.54
CA GLY A 26 -14.69 -28.46 -0.51
C GLY A 26 -14.49 -27.93 0.92
N VAL A 27 -14.38 -26.61 1.10
CA VAL A 27 -14.19 -25.97 2.41
C VAL A 27 -15.55 -25.45 2.90
N PRO A 28 -16.02 -25.84 4.10
CA PRO A 28 -17.25 -25.31 4.67
C PRO A 28 -17.19 -23.78 4.82
N VAL A 29 -18.27 -23.06 4.47
CA VAL A 29 -18.36 -21.59 4.60
C VAL A 29 -17.96 -21.13 6.01
N SER A 30 -18.38 -21.85 7.05
CA SER A 30 -18.01 -21.56 8.44
C SER A 30 -16.50 -21.57 8.67
N ARG A 31 -15.77 -22.53 8.10
CA ARG A 31 -14.30 -22.59 8.18
C ARG A 31 -13.63 -21.48 7.37
N MET A 32 -14.20 -21.10 6.23
CA MET A 32 -13.70 -19.97 5.43
C MET A 32 -13.81 -18.67 6.24
N LEU A 33 -14.96 -18.44 6.88
CA LEU A 33 -15.21 -17.29 7.73
C LEU A 33 -14.34 -17.29 9.01
N GLU A 34 -14.11 -18.45 9.63
CA GLU A 34 -13.17 -18.58 10.76
C GLU A 34 -11.74 -18.21 10.34
N GLY A 35 -11.31 -18.67 9.16
CA GLY A 35 -10.01 -18.31 8.58
C GLY A 35 -9.87 -16.81 8.32
N GLU A 36 -10.90 -16.18 7.74
CA GLU A 36 -10.92 -14.73 7.51
C GLU A 36 -10.87 -13.94 8.83
N LYS A 37 -11.64 -14.34 9.84
CA LYS A 37 -11.58 -13.73 11.19
C LYS A 37 -10.19 -13.84 11.81
N ALA A 38 -9.59 -15.03 11.78
CA ALA A 38 -8.25 -15.25 12.31
C ALA A 38 -7.18 -14.44 11.55
N LYS A 39 -7.34 -14.28 10.24
CA LYS A 39 -6.49 -13.41 9.41
C LYS A 39 -6.60 -11.96 9.87
N LEU A 40 -7.82 -11.43 10.00
CA LEU A 40 -8.08 -10.04 10.43
C LEU A 40 -7.58 -9.72 11.84
N LEU A 41 -7.60 -10.69 12.77
CA LEU A 41 -7.09 -10.52 14.13
C LEU A 41 -5.56 -10.42 14.20
N LYS A 42 -4.85 -10.84 13.15
CA LYS A 42 -3.38 -10.76 13.03
C LYS A 42 -2.95 -9.75 11.98
N MET A 43 -3.82 -8.82 11.60
CA MET A 43 -3.56 -7.91 10.48
C MET A 43 -2.33 -7.05 10.73
N GLU A 44 -2.21 -6.48 11.92
CA GLU A 44 -1.09 -5.62 12.31
C GLU A 44 0.24 -6.38 12.19
N ASP A 45 0.32 -7.59 12.74
CA ASP A 45 1.51 -8.46 12.64
C ASP A 45 1.88 -8.73 11.18
N ARG A 46 0.89 -9.07 10.34
CA ARG A 46 1.11 -9.36 8.91
C ARG A 46 1.51 -8.12 8.12
N LEU A 47 0.97 -6.95 8.45
CA LEU A 47 1.39 -5.70 7.83
C LEU A 47 2.83 -5.35 8.24
N HIS A 48 3.22 -5.62 9.50
CA HIS A 48 4.59 -5.42 9.98
C HIS A 48 5.64 -6.35 9.38
N GLU A 49 5.23 -7.43 8.69
CA GLU A 49 6.15 -8.23 7.86
C GLU A 49 6.73 -7.42 6.68
N ARG A 50 6.07 -6.31 6.30
CA ARG A 50 6.45 -5.39 5.21
C ARG A 50 6.67 -3.94 5.64
N VAL A 51 5.97 -3.48 6.67
CA VAL A 51 5.99 -2.09 7.15
C VAL A 51 6.76 -2.00 8.47
N VAL A 52 7.83 -1.22 8.47
CA VAL A 52 8.66 -1.03 9.68
C VAL A 52 8.28 0.28 10.37
N GLY A 53 7.93 0.17 11.65
CA GLY A 53 7.40 1.28 12.44
C GLY A 53 6.02 1.72 11.96
N GLN A 54 5.71 3.01 12.14
CA GLN A 54 4.41 3.60 11.78
C GLN A 54 3.23 2.89 12.45
N ASP A 55 3.41 2.42 13.68
CA ASP A 55 2.47 1.53 14.37
C ASP A 55 1.05 2.13 14.45
N ARG A 56 0.96 3.44 14.70
CA ARG A 56 -0.33 4.17 14.70
C ARG A 56 -1.03 4.11 13.34
N ALA A 57 -0.29 4.24 12.24
CA ALA A 57 -0.85 4.14 10.90
C ALA A 57 -1.35 2.72 10.60
N VAL A 58 -0.59 1.70 11.02
CA VAL A 58 -0.96 0.29 10.86
C VAL A 58 -2.24 -0.02 11.64
N VAL A 59 -2.31 0.39 12.92
CA VAL A 59 -3.48 0.20 13.79
C VAL A 59 -4.71 0.90 13.23
N ALA A 60 -4.59 2.18 12.85
CA ALA A 60 -5.69 2.97 12.31
C ALA A 60 -6.34 2.32 11.07
N VAL A 61 -5.51 1.87 10.12
CA VAL A 61 -6.05 1.19 8.93
C VAL A 61 -6.62 -0.18 9.28
N ALA A 62 -5.98 -0.93 10.17
CA ALA A 62 -6.48 -2.23 10.60
C ALA A 62 -7.86 -2.12 11.27
N ASP A 63 -8.06 -1.12 12.11
CA ASP A 63 -9.34 -0.85 12.76
C ASP A 63 -10.44 -0.49 11.75
N ALA A 64 -10.15 0.38 10.79
CA ALA A 64 -11.11 0.72 9.74
C ALA A 64 -11.53 -0.50 8.91
N VAL A 65 -10.57 -1.35 8.51
CA VAL A 65 -10.87 -2.59 7.80
C VAL A 65 -11.68 -3.55 8.67
N ARG A 66 -11.33 -3.71 9.95
CA ARG A 66 -12.09 -4.54 10.90
C ARG A 66 -13.53 -4.04 11.05
N ARG A 67 -13.75 -2.72 11.17
CA ARG A 67 -15.09 -2.12 11.24
C ARG A 67 -15.91 -2.43 9.99
N SER A 68 -15.31 -2.29 8.80
CA SER A 68 -15.97 -2.62 7.54
C SER A 68 -16.34 -4.11 7.45
N ARG A 69 -15.40 -5.00 7.76
CA ARG A 69 -15.62 -6.47 7.73
C ARG A 69 -16.60 -6.96 8.79
N ALA A 70 -16.70 -6.27 9.92
CA ALA A 70 -17.70 -6.54 10.95
C ALA A 70 -19.10 -5.99 10.60
N GLY A 71 -19.26 -5.31 9.46
CA GLY A 71 -20.53 -4.70 9.07
C GLY A 71 -20.90 -3.47 9.90
N LEU A 72 -19.92 -2.84 10.56
CA LEU A 72 -20.12 -1.66 11.42
C LEU A 72 -19.91 -0.34 10.65
N SER A 73 -19.30 -0.39 9.47
CA SER A 73 -19.16 0.76 8.57
C SER A 73 -20.39 0.96 7.69
N ASP A 74 -20.56 2.16 7.15
CA ASP A 74 -21.61 2.46 6.16
C ASP A 74 -21.42 1.59 4.89
N PRO A 75 -22.39 0.76 4.50
CA PRO A 75 -22.26 -0.13 3.35
C PRO A 75 -22.24 0.61 2.01
N ASN A 76 -22.58 1.90 1.98
CA ASN A 76 -22.55 2.71 0.75
C ASN A 76 -21.21 3.40 0.53
N ARG A 77 -20.27 3.32 1.47
CA ARG A 77 -18.96 3.99 1.36
C ARG A 77 -17.86 2.96 1.06
N PRO A 78 -16.68 3.40 0.61
CA PRO A 78 -15.50 2.53 0.52
C PRO A 78 -15.19 1.85 1.86
N VAL A 79 -14.45 0.74 1.83
CA VAL A 79 -14.02 -0.02 3.03
C VAL A 79 -13.34 0.89 4.05
N GLY A 80 -12.58 1.87 3.56
CA GLY A 80 -12.02 2.95 4.36
C GLY A 80 -11.39 4.01 3.47
N SER A 81 -11.36 5.24 3.97
CA SER A 81 -10.75 6.38 3.31
C SER A 81 -9.75 7.10 4.21
N PHE A 82 -8.54 7.32 3.71
CA PHE A 82 -7.42 7.83 4.52
C PHE A 82 -6.67 8.96 3.86
N LEU A 83 -6.18 9.89 4.67
CA LEU A 83 -5.21 10.90 4.26
C LEU A 83 -3.88 10.68 4.99
N PHE A 84 -2.87 10.21 4.28
CA PHE A 84 -1.53 9.93 4.79
C PHE A 84 -0.62 11.15 4.64
N LEU A 85 -0.29 11.75 5.78
CA LEU A 85 0.55 12.95 5.89
C LEU A 85 1.97 12.59 6.32
N GLY A 86 2.95 13.39 5.93
CA GLY A 86 4.35 13.19 6.31
C GLY A 86 5.32 13.26 5.13
N PRO A 87 6.63 13.11 5.35
CA PRO A 87 7.61 13.26 4.29
C PRO A 87 7.64 12.05 3.34
N THR A 88 8.38 12.17 2.23
CA THR A 88 8.54 11.07 1.29
C THR A 88 9.41 9.95 1.86
N GLY A 89 9.15 8.70 1.45
CA GLY A 89 10.03 7.57 1.77
C GLY A 89 9.93 7.02 3.21
N VAL A 90 8.87 7.35 3.94
CA VAL A 90 8.60 6.86 5.31
C VAL A 90 7.70 5.63 5.39
N GLY A 91 7.15 5.14 4.28
CA GLY A 91 6.37 3.90 4.24
C GLY A 91 4.90 4.01 3.80
N LYS A 92 4.40 5.21 3.48
CA LYS A 92 3.01 5.43 3.01
C LYS A 92 2.57 4.46 1.90
N THR A 93 3.36 4.40 0.82
CA THR A 93 3.09 3.51 -0.32
C THR A 93 3.28 2.04 0.04
N GLU A 94 4.23 1.71 0.92
CA GLU A 94 4.49 0.33 1.33
C GLU A 94 3.33 -0.22 2.15
N LEU A 95 2.74 0.59 3.03
CA LEU A 95 1.52 0.21 3.75
C LEU A 95 0.36 -0.10 2.79
N CYS A 96 0.17 0.69 1.74
CA CYS A 96 -0.88 0.44 0.74
C CYS A 96 -0.67 -0.88 0.00
N LYS A 97 0.58 -1.20 -0.34
CA LYS A 97 0.92 -2.47 -0.99
C LYS A 97 0.74 -3.67 -0.06
N ALA A 98 1.19 -3.54 1.19
CA ALA A 98 0.99 -4.54 2.22
C ALA A 98 -0.50 -4.81 2.47
N LEU A 99 -1.34 -3.77 2.44
CA LEU A 99 -2.80 -3.90 2.52
C LEU A 99 -3.39 -4.60 1.31
N ALA A 100 -2.94 -4.27 0.09
CA ALA A 100 -3.41 -4.93 -1.13
C ALA A 100 -3.11 -6.44 -1.10
N GLU A 101 -1.87 -6.79 -0.76
CA GLU A 101 -1.47 -8.18 -0.59
C GLU A 101 -2.25 -8.86 0.55
N PHE A 102 -2.38 -8.22 1.71
CA PHE A 102 -3.07 -8.83 2.85
C PHE A 102 -4.58 -9.02 2.60
N LEU A 103 -5.27 -8.05 2.02
CA LEU A 103 -6.73 -8.09 1.89
C LEU A 103 -7.19 -8.84 0.66
N PHE A 104 -6.42 -8.79 -0.42
CA PHE A 104 -6.82 -9.31 -1.72
C PHE A 104 -5.91 -10.42 -2.23
N ASP A 105 -4.95 -10.86 -1.40
CA ASP A 105 -3.96 -11.90 -1.71
C ASP A 105 -3.21 -11.63 -3.03
N ASP A 106 -3.07 -10.35 -3.39
CA ASP A 106 -2.41 -9.90 -4.62
C ASP A 106 -1.94 -8.44 -4.51
N GLU A 107 -0.62 -8.22 -4.56
CA GLU A 107 -0.04 -6.85 -4.61
C GLU A 107 -0.49 -6.09 -5.87
N ALA A 108 -0.83 -6.76 -6.97
CA ALA A 108 -1.38 -6.10 -8.16
C ALA A 108 -2.81 -5.56 -7.94
N ALA A 109 -3.42 -5.79 -6.77
CA ALA A 109 -4.61 -5.08 -6.34
C ALA A 109 -4.31 -3.65 -5.84
N PHE A 110 -3.05 -3.23 -5.83
CA PHE A 110 -2.63 -1.86 -5.57
C PHE A 110 -2.67 -1.02 -6.86
N VAL A 111 -3.51 0.01 -6.88
CA VAL A 111 -3.65 0.96 -7.99
C VAL A 111 -3.08 2.31 -7.56
N ARG A 112 -1.99 2.74 -8.21
CA ARG A 112 -1.39 4.07 -7.95
C ARG A 112 -1.73 5.05 -9.07
N ILE A 113 -2.20 6.22 -8.67
CA ILE A 113 -2.48 7.35 -9.55
C ILE A 113 -1.73 8.57 -9.00
N ASP A 114 -0.82 9.11 -9.80
CA ASP A 114 -0.05 10.31 -9.46
C ASP A 114 -0.89 11.55 -9.78
N MET A 115 -1.22 12.34 -8.74
CA MET A 115 -2.07 13.52 -8.88
C MET A 115 -1.36 14.69 -9.57
N SER A 116 -0.05 14.63 -9.73
CA SER A 116 0.70 15.57 -10.57
C SER A 116 0.34 15.44 -12.07
N GLU A 117 -0.17 14.29 -12.52
CA GLU A 117 -0.68 14.12 -13.89
C GLU A 117 -2.05 14.82 -14.11
N TYR A 118 -2.67 15.27 -13.02
CA TYR A 118 -4.04 15.82 -12.96
C TYR A 118 -4.09 17.27 -12.47
N MET A 119 -3.00 18.02 -12.67
CA MET A 119 -2.87 19.44 -12.26
C MET A 119 -3.75 20.39 -13.10
N GLU A 120 -4.09 20.01 -14.33
CA GLU A 120 -4.80 20.84 -15.28
C GLU A 120 -6.26 20.39 -15.42
N GLN A 121 -7.18 21.33 -15.64
CA GLN A 121 -8.61 21.00 -15.69
C GLN A 121 -8.96 19.92 -16.73
N HIS A 122 -8.34 19.96 -17.91
CA HIS A 122 -8.64 19.01 -18.98
C HIS A 122 -8.09 17.60 -18.69
N SER A 123 -7.07 17.46 -17.85
CA SER A 123 -6.55 16.14 -17.50
C SER A 123 -7.44 15.39 -16.52
N VAL A 124 -8.32 16.08 -15.78
CA VAL A 124 -9.34 15.47 -14.90
C VAL A 124 -10.26 14.54 -15.67
N ALA A 125 -10.61 14.88 -16.92
CA ALA A 125 -11.40 13.99 -17.78
C ALA A 125 -10.73 12.63 -18.02
N ARG A 126 -9.39 12.55 -18.04
CA ARG A 126 -8.66 11.28 -18.17
C ARG A 126 -8.74 10.41 -16.91
N LEU A 127 -9.11 10.98 -15.76
CA LEU A 127 -9.25 10.23 -14.52
C LEU A 127 -10.53 9.38 -14.56
N ILE A 128 -11.63 9.95 -15.04
CA ILE A 128 -12.96 9.34 -15.06
C ILE A 128 -13.41 8.85 -16.43
N GLY A 129 -12.77 9.31 -17.51
CA GLY A 129 -13.14 9.05 -18.90
C GLY A 129 -13.76 10.30 -19.53
N ALA A 130 -13.33 10.64 -20.74
CA ALA A 130 -13.87 11.79 -21.46
C ALA A 130 -15.31 11.50 -21.93
N PRO A 131 -16.19 12.51 -21.99
CA PRO A 131 -17.53 12.34 -22.55
C PRO A 131 -17.50 12.21 -24.09
N PRO A 132 -18.59 11.72 -24.73
CA PRO A 132 -18.68 11.61 -26.18
C PRO A 132 -18.34 12.94 -26.88
N GLY A 133 -17.44 12.90 -27.86
CA GLY A 133 -17.03 14.08 -28.65
C GLY A 133 -15.75 14.78 -28.17
N TYR A 134 -15.08 14.27 -27.12
CA TYR A 134 -13.80 14.78 -26.63
C TYR A 134 -12.65 13.81 -26.93
N VAL A 135 -11.42 14.34 -27.05
CA VAL A 135 -10.20 13.53 -27.22
C VAL A 135 -9.99 12.63 -26.00
N GLY A 136 -9.73 11.35 -26.23
CA GLY A 136 -9.59 10.34 -25.16
C GLY A 136 -10.91 9.64 -24.78
N TYR A 137 -11.99 9.86 -25.54
CA TYR A 137 -13.26 9.15 -25.33
C TYR A 137 -13.08 7.62 -25.35
N GLU A 138 -12.30 7.06 -26.28
CA GLU A 138 -12.14 5.59 -26.37
C GLU A 138 -11.22 4.98 -25.29
N GLU A 139 -10.48 5.80 -24.54
CA GLU A 139 -9.44 5.31 -23.60
C GLU A 139 -9.99 4.95 -22.21
N GLY A 140 -11.26 5.28 -21.91
CA GLY A 140 -11.83 5.15 -20.58
C GLY A 140 -11.13 6.03 -19.54
N GLY A 141 -11.61 6.01 -18.29
CA GLY A 141 -10.95 6.72 -17.19
C GLY A 141 -9.93 5.87 -16.48
N ARG A 142 -8.76 6.42 -16.14
CA ARG A 142 -7.72 5.67 -15.42
C ARG A 142 -8.21 5.11 -14.08
N LEU A 143 -9.00 5.88 -13.33
CA LEU A 143 -9.56 5.47 -12.04
C LEU A 143 -10.75 4.52 -12.24
N THR A 144 -11.70 4.91 -13.08
CA THR A 144 -12.93 4.15 -13.32
C THR A 144 -12.66 2.78 -13.94
N GLU A 145 -11.75 2.69 -14.91
CA GLU A 145 -11.36 1.40 -15.52
C GLU A 145 -10.57 0.51 -14.56
N ALA A 146 -9.70 1.08 -13.73
CA ALA A 146 -8.94 0.29 -12.75
C ALA A 146 -9.88 -0.42 -11.77
N VAL A 147 -10.87 0.30 -11.23
CA VAL A 147 -11.85 -0.25 -10.30
C VAL A 147 -12.87 -1.13 -11.00
N HIS A 148 -13.29 -0.78 -12.22
CA HIS A 148 -14.18 -1.63 -13.01
C HIS A 148 -13.57 -3.01 -13.28
N ARG A 149 -12.28 -3.05 -13.65
CA ARG A 149 -11.54 -4.31 -13.86
C ARG A 149 -11.27 -5.05 -12.56
N ARG A 150 -11.07 -4.31 -11.46
CA ARG A 150 -10.74 -4.88 -10.16
C ARG A 150 -11.45 -4.13 -9.02
N PRO A 151 -12.71 -4.51 -8.70
CA PRO A 151 -13.51 -3.82 -7.68
C PRO A 151 -12.94 -3.93 -6.26
N TYR A 152 -12.10 -4.93 -6.03
CA TYR A 152 -11.39 -5.19 -4.77
C TYR A 152 -9.94 -4.73 -4.90
N CYS A 153 -9.67 -3.49 -4.55
CA CYS A 153 -8.35 -2.89 -4.70
C CYS A 153 -8.06 -1.82 -3.64
N VAL A 154 -6.77 -1.54 -3.45
CA VAL A 154 -6.28 -0.38 -2.69
C VAL A 154 -5.89 0.69 -3.70
N ILE A 155 -6.55 1.84 -3.64
CA ILE A 155 -6.32 2.98 -4.52
C ILE A 155 -5.46 3.99 -3.78
N LEU A 156 -4.30 4.33 -4.35
CA LEU A 156 -3.42 5.39 -3.87
C LEU A 156 -3.47 6.59 -4.81
N LEU A 157 -4.02 7.69 -4.32
CA LEU A 157 -3.97 9.02 -4.92
C LEU A 157 -2.76 9.75 -4.34
N ASP A 158 -1.64 9.68 -5.05
CA ASP A 158 -0.35 10.17 -4.56
C ASP A 158 -0.19 11.67 -4.81
N GLU A 159 0.33 12.41 -3.83
CA GLU A 159 0.52 13.87 -3.87
C GLU A 159 -0.77 14.65 -4.18
N ILE A 160 -1.85 14.35 -3.44
CA ILE A 160 -3.20 14.89 -3.69
C ILE A 160 -3.26 16.42 -3.67
N GLU A 161 -2.32 17.10 -3.01
CA GLU A 161 -2.20 18.56 -3.04
C GLU A 161 -1.89 19.11 -4.44
N LYS A 162 -1.36 18.31 -5.36
CA LYS A 162 -1.05 18.74 -6.72
C LYS A 162 -2.25 18.69 -7.66
N ALA A 163 -3.29 17.93 -7.32
CA ALA A 163 -4.47 17.77 -8.16
C ALA A 163 -5.19 19.10 -8.42
N HIS A 164 -5.78 19.21 -9.61
CA HIS A 164 -6.76 20.25 -9.91
C HIS A 164 -7.97 20.14 -8.97
N PRO A 165 -8.58 21.25 -8.50
CA PRO A 165 -9.72 21.22 -7.58
C PRO A 165 -10.93 20.39 -8.06
N ASP A 166 -11.12 20.25 -9.37
CA ASP A 166 -12.20 19.44 -9.95
C ASP A 166 -12.05 17.93 -9.65
N VAL A 167 -10.83 17.45 -9.38
CA VAL A 167 -10.61 16.07 -8.90
C VAL A 167 -11.32 15.85 -7.57
N PHE A 168 -11.38 16.86 -6.69
CA PHE A 168 -12.03 16.72 -5.39
C PHE A 168 -13.54 16.49 -5.51
N ASN A 169 -14.18 17.02 -6.55
CA ASN A 169 -15.60 16.78 -6.81
C ASN A 169 -15.84 15.30 -7.18
N VAL A 170 -14.93 14.70 -7.95
CA VAL A 170 -14.95 13.27 -8.26
C VAL A 170 -14.76 12.45 -6.99
N LEU A 171 -13.81 12.83 -6.13
CA LEU A 171 -13.55 12.11 -4.88
C LEU A 171 -14.72 12.19 -3.91
N LEU A 172 -15.41 13.33 -3.82
CA LEU A 172 -16.60 13.45 -2.97
C LEU A 172 -17.68 12.42 -3.35
N GLN A 173 -17.92 12.18 -4.65
CA GLN A 173 -18.88 11.15 -5.07
C GLN A 173 -18.43 9.75 -4.65
N VAL A 174 -17.14 9.44 -4.82
CA VAL A 174 -16.57 8.16 -4.40
C VAL A 174 -16.66 7.96 -2.88
N LEU A 175 -16.36 9.00 -2.09
CA LEU A 175 -16.31 8.92 -0.63
C LEU A 175 -17.70 8.95 0.03
N ASP A 176 -18.70 9.56 -0.63
CA ASP A 176 -20.08 9.67 -0.10
C ASP A 176 -20.94 8.50 -0.55
N ASP A 177 -20.96 8.21 -1.85
CA ASP A 177 -21.89 7.25 -2.45
C ASP A 177 -21.24 5.90 -2.80
N GLY A 178 -19.90 5.79 -2.62
CA GLY A 178 -19.15 4.59 -2.97
C GLY A 178 -19.28 4.23 -4.45
N ARG A 179 -19.66 5.20 -5.29
CA ARG A 179 -19.96 5.00 -6.70
C ARG A 179 -19.50 6.20 -7.50
N LEU A 180 -19.11 5.95 -8.73
CA LEU A 180 -18.72 7.01 -9.66
C LEU A 180 -19.25 6.67 -11.04
N THR A 181 -19.91 7.64 -11.67
CA THR A 181 -20.35 7.49 -13.07
C THR A 181 -19.30 8.08 -13.99
N ASP A 182 -18.82 7.27 -14.93
CA ASP A 182 -17.79 7.63 -15.89
C ASP A 182 -18.33 8.52 -17.03
N GLY A 183 -17.44 9.01 -17.89
CA GLY A 183 -17.82 9.82 -19.06
C GLY A 183 -18.74 9.11 -20.08
N HIS A 184 -18.84 7.78 -20.01
CA HIS A 184 -19.71 6.95 -20.85
C HIS A 184 -21.07 6.66 -20.21
N GLY A 185 -21.32 7.17 -18.99
CA GLY A 185 -22.54 6.88 -18.24
C GLY A 185 -22.55 5.52 -17.54
N ARG A 186 -21.41 4.82 -17.46
CA ARG A 186 -21.28 3.58 -16.68
C ARG A 186 -20.98 3.92 -15.23
N THR A 187 -21.74 3.36 -14.31
CA THR A 187 -21.49 3.51 -12.87
C THR A 187 -20.55 2.41 -12.38
N VAL A 188 -19.44 2.81 -11.77
CA VAL A 188 -18.42 1.95 -11.16
C VAL A 188 -18.59 1.95 -9.65
N ASP A 189 -18.44 0.78 -9.03
CA ASP A 189 -18.64 0.54 -7.60
C ASP A 189 -17.30 0.54 -6.84
N PHE A 190 -17.17 1.43 -5.86
CA PHE A 190 -16.02 1.64 -5.01
C PHE A 190 -16.21 1.10 -3.59
N ARG A 191 -17.36 0.51 -3.25
CA ARG A 191 -17.67 0.05 -1.89
C ARG A 191 -16.70 -1.02 -1.36
N ASN A 192 -16.05 -1.76 -2.26
CA ASN A 192 -15.06 -2.78 -1.94
C ASN A 192 -13.60 -2.28 -2.04
N THR A 193 -13.40 -0.96 -2.15
CA THR A 193 -12.07 -0.35 -2.29
C THR A 193 -11.60 0.29 -0.99
N LEU A 194 -10.28 0.37 -0.82
CA LEU A 194 -9.65 1.26 0.15
C LEU A 194 -9.10 2.47 -0.60
N VAL A 195 -9.50 3.67 -0.20
CA VAL A 195 -9.08 4.92 -0.86
C VAL A 195 -8.07 5.63 0.03
N VAL A 196 -6.82 5.67 -0.40
CA VAL A 196 -5.73 6.34 0.31
C VAL A 196 -5.27 7.54 -0.51
N MET A 197 -5.17 8.69 0.13
CA MET A 197 -4.57 9.90 -0.41
C MET A 197 -3.26 10.16 0.33
N THR A 198 -2.17 10.47 -0.37
CA THR A 198 -0.95 10.95 0.29
C THR A 198 -0.83 12.45 0.11
N SER A 199 -0.31 13.13 1.13
CA SER A 199 0.10 14.52 1.00
C SER A 199 1.38 14.81 1.75
N ASN A 200 2.17 15.73 1.22
CA ASN A 200 3.34 16.28 1.90
C ASN A 200 3.01 17.60 2.64
N ILE A 201 1.75 18.06 2.62
CA ILE A 201 1.32 19.25 3.39
C ILE A 201 1.62 19.06 4.88
N GLY A 202 2.15 20.12 5.50
CA GLY A 202 2.47 20.11 6.93
C GLY A 202 3.69 19.26 7.31
N SER A 203 4.40 18.65 6.35
CA SER A 203 5.56 17.78 6.65
C SER A 203 6.64 18.46 7.50
N GLN A 204 6.86 19.76 7.28
CA GLN A 204 7.81 20.52 8.09
C GLN A 204 7.35 20.64 9.55
N HIS A 205 6.08 20.94 9.79
CA HIS A 205 5.54 21.00 11.16
C HIS A 205 5.51 19.62 11.83
N ILE A 206 5.13 18.58 11.08
CA ILE A 206 5.21 17.19 11.57
C ILE A 206 6.63 16.90 12.05
N GLN A 207 7.63 17.26 11.25
CA GLN A 207 9.03 17.04 11.60
C GLN A 207 9.46 17.84 12.84
N GLU A 208 9.31 19.16 12.81
CA GLU A 208 9.77 20.05 13.89
C GLU A 208 9.12 19.69 15.23
N MET A 209 7.83 19.37 15.22
CA MET A 209 7.09 19.02 16.43
C MET A 209 7.40 17.59 16.91
N SER A 210 7.61 16.63 16.00
CA SER A 210 8.07 15.29 16.36
C SER A 210 9.46 15.34 17.01
N GLU A 211 10.38 16.13 16.45
CA GLU A 211 11.73 16.33 17.01
C GLU A 211 11.68 17.03 18.38
N ALA A 212 10.68 17.89 18.61
CA ALA A 212 10.41 18.51 19.89
C ALA A 212 9.65 17.59 20.89
N GLY A 213 9.35 16.35 20.52
CA GLY A 213 8.67 15.37 21.37
C GLY A 213 7.20 15.69 21.67
N ARG A 214 6.54 16.45 20.78
CA ARG A 214 5.09 16.72 20.88
C ARG A 214 4.30 15.48 20.50
N ASP A 215 3.11 15.33 21.08
CA ASP A 215 2.24 14.21 20.75
C ASP A 215 1.53 14.42 19.39
N ASP A 216 1.01 13.33 18.80
CA ASP A 216 0.37 13.43 17.48
C ASP A 216 -0.94 14.23 17.49
N ASP A 217 -1.61 14.38 18.63
CA ASP A 217 -2.85 15.17 18.69
C ASP A 217 -2.51 16.66 18.51
N GLU A 218 -1.43 17.11 19.14
CA GLU A 218 -0.87 18.46 18.97
C GLU A 218 -0.37 18.68 17.53
N ILE A 219 0.32 17.69 16.96
CA ILE A 219 0.78 17.75 15.56
C ILE A 219 -0.42 17.79 14.61
N ALA A 220 -1.41 16.93 14.80
CA ALA A 220 -2.62 16.85 13.99
C ALA A 220 -3.39 18.17 14.02
N LEU A 221 -3.51 18.80 15.19
CA LEU A 221 -4.14 20.11 15.31
C LEU A 221 -3.40 21.16 14.47
N ARG A 222 -2.07 21.20 14.53
CA ARG A 222 -1.26 22.14 13.75
C ARG A 222 -1.40 21.90 12.25
N VAL A 223 -1.31 20.64 11.82
CA VAL A 223 -1.37 20.25 10.41
C VAL A 223 -2.77 20.47 9.83
N ARG A 224 -3.82 20.32 10.64
CA ARG A 224 -5.21 20.57 10.23
C ARG A 224 -5.43 21.99 9.71
N ASP A 225 -4.75 22.98 10.28
CA ASP A 225 -4.83 24.37 9.80
C ASP A 225 -4.21 24.54 8.42
N ASP A 226 -3.14 23.81 8.10
CA ASP A 226 -2.54 23.82 6.78
C ASP A 226 -3.38 23.07 5.75
N LEU A 227 -3.97 21.93 6.14
CA LEU A 227 -4.91 21.20 5.29
C LEU A 227 -6.10 22.07 4.89
N LYS A 228 -6.67 22.84 5.82
CA LYS A 228 -7.81 23.73 5.54
C LYS A 228 -7.50 24.88 4.59
N LYS A 229 -6.22 25.26 4.43
CA LYS A 229 -5.80 26.29 3.47
C LYS A 229 -5.78 25.74 2.04
N HIS A 230 -5.56 24.43 1.89
CA HIS A 230 -5.38 23.79 0.58
C HIS A 230 -6.61 22.99 0.14
N PHE A 231 -7.21 22.25 1.07
CA PHE A 231 -8.37 21.41 0.82
C PHE A 231 -9.64 22.05 1.35
N ARG A 232 -10.71 21.82 0.59
CA ARG A 232 -12.07 22.17 0.98
C ARG A 232 -12.49 21.39 2.24
N PRO A 233 -13.12 22.02 3.24
CA PRO A 233 -13.61 21.33 4.43
C PRO A 233 -14.52 20.15 4.12
N GLU A 234 -15.31 20.23 3.05
CA GLU A 234 -16.18 19.15 2.60
C GLU A 234 -15.40 17.89 2.31
N LEU A 235 -14.27 17.96 1.58
CA LEU A 235 -13.44 16.79 1.30
C LEU A 235 -12.87 16.21 2.59
N LEU A 236 -12.28 17.06 3.45
CA LEU A 236 -11.66 16.61 4.70
C LEU A 236 -12.65 15.90 5.63
N ASN A 237 -13.91 16.33 5.66
CA ASN A 237 -14.96 15.71 6.47
C ASN A 237 -15.47 14.37 5.91
N ARG A 238 -15.05 13.97 4.70
CA ARG A 238 -15.38 12.67 4.09
C ARG A 238 -14.28 11.63 4.19
N ILE A 239 -13.12 12.04 4.68
CA ILE A 239 -12.01 11.15 4.97
C ILE A 239 -12.26 10.56 6.36
N ASP A 240 -12.23 9.23 6.47
CA ASP A 240 -12.50 8.57 7.75
C ASP A 240 -11.40 8.89 8.76
N GLU A 241 -10.14 8.80 8.34
CA GLU A 241 -8.98 9.07 9.21
C GLU A 241 -7.85 9.82 8.49
N THR A 242 -7.31 10.84 9.15
CA THR A 242 -6.07 11.52 8.74
C THR A 242 -4.93 10.99 9.59
N ILE A 243 -3.94 10.38 8.95
CA ILE A 243 -2.88 9.62 9.60
C ILE A 243 -1.53 10.29 9.34
N ILE A 244 -0.79 10.56 10.41
CA ILE A 244 0.55 11.15 10.35
C ILE A 244 1.58 10.03 10.28
N PHE A 245 2.49 10.14 9.31
CA PHE A 245 3.67 9.28 9.20
C PHE A 245 4.89 10.06 9.68
N HIS A 246 5.67 9.42 10.54
CA HIS A 246 6.86 10.01 11.13
C HIS A 246 8.10 9.63 10.34
N ARG A 247 9.17 10.42 10.51
CA ARG A 247 10.49 10.04 10.00
C ARG A 247 10.95 8.72 10.59
N LEU A 248 11.63 7.94 9.78
CA LEU A 248 12.25 6.70 10.20
C LEU A 248 13.51 7.02 11.01
N ASP A 249 13.64 6.36 12.16
CA ASP A 249 14.82 6.44 13.00
C ASP A 249 15.83 5.34 12.59
N LYS A 250 16.97 5.30 13.28
CA LYS A 250 18.02 4.32 13.00
C LYS A 250 17.54 2.87 13.20
N ALA A 251 16.70 2.62 14.20
CA ALA A 251 16.17 1.28 14.45
C ALA A 251 15.20 0.85 13.34
N HIS A 252 14.32 1.76 12.90
CA HIS A 252 13.44 1.54 11.77
C HIS A 252 14.23 1.26 10.48
N LEU A 253 15.25 2.06 10.18
CA LEU A 253 16.10 1.84 9.00
C LEU A 253 16.79 0.48 9.04
N ARG A 254 17.30 0.08 10.21
CA ARG A 254 17.88 -1.25 10.41
C ARG A 254 16.86 -2.36 10.15
N GLY A 255 15.63 -2.22 10.66
CA GLY A 255 14.55 -3.16 10.37
C GLY A 255 14.25 -3.29 8.87
N ILE A 256 14.30 -2.19 8.12
CA ILE A 256 14.12 -2.21 6.66
C ILE A 256 15.31 -2.93 5.99
N VAL A 257 16.54 -2.70 6.44
CA VAL A 257 17.73 -3.45 5.96
C VAL A 257 17.53 -4.95 6.16
N ASP A 258 17.16 -5.36 7.37
CA ASP A 258 16.94 -6.78 7.70
C ASP A 258 15.87 -7.40 6.78
N MET A 259 14.79 -6.68 6.50
CA MET A 259 13.74 -7.12 5.60
C MET A 259 14.22 -7.28 4.16
N GLN A 260 14.97 -6.31 3.62
CA GLN A 260 15.53 -6.40 2.27
C GLN A 260 16.55 -7.55 2.15
N LEU A 261 17.37 -7.76 3.17
CA LEU A 261 18.32 -8.87 3.22
C LEU A 261 17.63 -10.22 3.35
N ARG A 262 16.49 -10.30 4.05
CA ARG A 262 15.66 -11.52 4.07
C ARG A 262 15.14 -11.87 2.68
N LEU A 263 14.62 -10.89 1.93
CA LEU A 263 14.19 -11.12 0.55
C LEU A 263 15.35 -11.57 -0.35
N LEU A 264 16.56 -11.04 -0.12
CA LEU A 264 17.76 -11.50 -0.83
C LEU A 264 18.12 -12.95 -0.47
N ARG A 265 18.07 -13.32 0.83
CA ARG A 265 18.28 -14.70 1.28
C ARG A 265 17.31 -15.67 0.60
N GLU A 266 16.03 -15.32 0.56
CA GLU A 266 14.98 -16.13 -0.06
C GLU A 266 15.27 -16.34 -1.57
N ARG A 267 15.67 -15.28 -2.29
CA ARG A 267 16.07 -15.38 -3.70
C ARG A 267 17.32 -16.23 -3.92
N LEU A 268 18.32 -16.13 -3.03
CA LEU A 268 19.55 -16.93 -3.11
C LEU A 268 19.26 -18.41 -2.84
N ALA A 269 18.46 -18.72 -1.84
CA ALA A 269 18.07 -20.09 -1.51
C ALA A 269 17.25 -20.76 -2.62
N ALA A 270 16.44 -19.98 -3.35
CA ALA A 270 15.67 -20.45 -4.50
C ALA A 270 16.43 -20.39 -5.84
N SER A 271 17.70 -19.97 -5.84
CA SER A 271 18.49 -19.78 -7.06
C SER A 271 18.76 -21.11 -7.76
N ALA A 272 18.70 -21.09 -9.09
CA ALA A 272 19.03 -22.26 -9.93
C ALA A 272 20.53 -22.38 -10.23
N PHE A 273 21.32 -21.36 -9.91
CA PHE A 273 22.76 -21.34 -10.21
C PHE A 273 23.56 -22.25 -9.29
N GLU A 274 23.28 -22.19 -7.98
CA GLU A 274 23.91 -23.00 -6.95
C GLU A 274 22.84 -23.33 -5.90
N HIS A 275 22.82 -24.57 -5.42
CA HIS A 275 21.84 -25.09 -4.48
C HIS A 275 22.33 -24.91 -3.04
N GLY A 276 21.42 -24.53 -2.15
CA GLY A 276 21.67 -24.53 -0.71
C GLY A 276 22.59 -23.41 -0.21
N LEU A 277 22.77 -22.33 -0.98
CA LEU A 277 23.47 -21.13 -0.50
C LEU A 277 22.74 -20.49 0.67
N SER A 278 23.50 -20.06 1.68
CA SER A 278 23.00 -19.24 2.78
C SER A 278 23.69 -17.87 2.75
N LEU A 279 23.02 -16.84 3.29
CA LEU A 279 23.56 -15.49 3.38
C LEU A 279 23.48 -14.99 4.83
N GLU A 280 24.64 -14.77 5.41
CA GLU A 280 24.84 -14.12 6.71
C GLU A 280 25.38 -12.71 6.49
N VAL A 281 24.80 -11.75 7.22
CA VAL A 281 25.22 -10.34 7.15
C VAL A 281 25.46 -9.89 8.57
N THR A 282 26.67 -9.41 8.85
CA THR A 282 27.05 -8.99 10.20
C THR A 282 26.23 -7.78 10.65
N ASP A 283 26.06 -7.63 11.96
CA ASP A 283 25.36 -6.48 12.53
C ASP A 283 26.04 -5.15 12.17
N ALA A 284 27.37 -5.14 12.09
CA ALA A 284 28.13 -3.98 11.64
C ALA A 284 27.82 -3.61 10.18
N ALA A 285 27.70 -4.60 9.28
CA ALA A 285 27.32 -4.36 7.90
C ALA A 285 25.87 -3.85 7.79
N LYS A 286 24.94 -4.37 8.59
CA LYS A 286 23.56 -3.89 8.63
C LYS A 286 23.46 -2.44 9.10
N ASP A 287 24.16 -2.09 10.18
CA ASP A 287 24.23 -0.72 10.67
C ASP A 287 24.80 0.23 9.62
N LYS A 288 25.85 -0.22 8.92
CA LYS A 288 26.49 0.56 7.86
C LYS A 288 25.55 0.76 6.66
N LEU A 289 24.77 -0.26 6.28
CA LEU A 289 23.75 -0.14 5.24
C LEU A 289 22.64 0.85 5.65
N ALA A 290 22.19 0.80 6.91
CA ALA A 290 21.17 1.71 7.43
C ALA A 290 21.66 3.16 7.45
N GLU A 291 22.93 3.40 7.83
CA GLU A 291 23.56 4.71 7.82
C GLU A 291 23.68 5.27 6.39
N LEU A 292 24.26 4.49 5.47
CA LEU A 292 24.50 4.94 4.09
C LEU A 292 23.24 5.04 3.24
N GLY A 293 22.18 4.30 3.60
CA GLY A 293 20.94 4.23 2.84
C GLY A 293 19.87 5.21 3.29
N TYR A 294 20.13 5.98 4.35
CA TYR A 294 19.24 7.05 4.81
C TYR A 294 19.52 8.35 4.08
N ASP A 295 18.45 8.95 3.55
CA ASP A 295 18.49 10.29 2.98
C ASP A 295 17.50 11.20 3.72
N PRO A 296 17.92 12.38 4.22
CA PRO A 296 17.03 13.30 4.94
C PRO A 296 15.82 13.79 4.12
N VAL A 297 15.91 13.78 2.79
CA VAL A 297 14.87 14.23 1.86
C VAL A 297 14.03 13.05 1.36
N TYR A 298 14.68 11.93 1.02
CA TYR A 298 14.05 10.77 0.38
C TYR A 298 13.76 9.59 1.32
N GLY A 299 14.07 9.71 2.61
CA GLY A 299 13.86 8.67 3.61
C GLY A 299 14.64 7.38 3.27
N ALA A 300 13.97 6.24 3.38
CA ALA A 300 14.56 4.92 3.11
C ALA A 300 14.56 4.53 1.62
N ARG A 301 14.08 5.39 0.71
CA ARG A 301 14.01 5.08 -0.74
C ARG A 301 15.34 4.62 -1.35
N PRO A 302 16.52 5.20 -1.01
CA PRO A 302 17.80 4.77 -1.58
C PRO A 302 18.27 3.38 -1.12
N LEU A 303 17.75 2.86 -0.01
CA LEU A 303 18.26 1.67 0.67
C LEU A 303 18.27 0.43 -0.24
N LYS A 304 17.18 0.19 -0.97
CA LYS A 304 17.10 -0.94 -1.91
C LYS A 304 18.17 -0.86 -3.00
N ARG A 305 18.38 0.34 -3.55
CA ARG A 305 19.41 0.58 -4.57
C ARG A 305 20.82 0.41 -3.98
N LEU A 306 21.04 0.87 -2.75
CA LEU A 306 22.32 0.70 -2.06
C LEU A 306 22.65 -0.80 -1.89
N ILE A 307 21.71 -1.60 -1.38
CA ILE A 307 21.89 -3.04 -1.19
C ILE A 307 22.17 -3.72 -2.54
N GLN A 308 21.41 -3.36 -3.59
CA GLN A 308 21.66 -3.88 -4.94
C GLN A 308 23.09 -3.56 -5.42
N GLN A 309 23.52 -2.30 -5.28
CA GLN A 309 24.82 -1.86 -5.79
C GLN A 309 26.00 -2.42 -4.99
N ARG A 310 25.85 -2.53 -3.67
CA ARG A 310 26.95 -2.84 -2.75
C ARG A 310 27.02 -4.30 -2.33
N ILE A 311 25.90 -5.01 -2.37
CA ILE A 311 25.80 -6.42 -1.97
C ILE A 311 25.45 -7.30 -3.17
N GLU A 312 24.31 -7.08 -3.82
CA GLU A 312 23.82 -7.99 -4.87
C GLU A 312 24.74 -8.01 -6.09
N ASN A 313 25.19 -6.85 -6.58
CA ASN A 313 26.04 -6.76 -7.77
C ASN A 313 27.42 -7.43 -7.56
N PRO A 314 28.16 -7.17 -6.46
CA PRO A 314 29.39 -7.90 -6.18
C PRO A 314 29.16 -9.40 -5.97
N LEU A 315 28.08 -9.78 -5.29
CA LEU A 315 27.74 -11.19 -5.07
C LEU A 315 27.47 -11.92 -6.40
N ALA A 316 26.68 -11.32 -7.29
CA ALA A 316 26.39 -11.87 -8.62
C ALA A 316 27.67 -12.10 -9.43
N ARG A 317 28.64 -11.18 -9.38
CA ARG A 317 29.94 -11.36 -10.05
C ARG A 317 30.71 -12.55 -9.50
N LYS A 318 30.76 -12.72 -8.17
CA LYS A 318 31.45 -13.83 -7.51
C LYS A 318 30.81 -15.19 -7.83
N LEU A 319 29.49 -15.25 -7.85
CA LEU A 319 28.75 -16.45 -8.25
C LEU A 319 29.04 -16.83 -9.72
N ILE A 320 28.95 -15.87 -10.64
CA ILE A 320 29.23 -16.12 -12.07
C ILE A 320 30.70 -16.52 -12.31
N ALA A 321 31.63 -15.97 -11.53
CA ALA A 321 33.04 -16.32 -11.60
C ALA A 321 33.37 -17.71 -11.02
N GLY A 322 32.40 -18.38 -10.37
CA GLY A 322 32.62 -19.66 -9.68
C GLY A 322 33.45 -19.54 -8.40
N GLU A 323 33.53 -18.34 -7.80
CA GLU A 323 34.24 -18.12 -6.53
C GLU A 323 33.42 -18.59 -5.31
N ILE A 324 32.12 -18.79 -5.49
CA ILE A 324 31.16 -19.24 -4.48
C ILE A 324 30.42 -20.42 -5.09
N GLY A 325 30.45 -21.57 -4.43
CA GLY A 325 29.81 -22.81 -4.89
C GLY A 325 28.71 -23.31 -3.96
N ASP A 326 28.08 -24.40 -4.39
CA ASP A 326 27.00 -25.11 -3.69
C ASP A 326 27.21 -25.25 -2.18
N GLY A 327 26.13 -25.00 -1.42
CA GLY A 327 26.08 -25.21 0.03
C GLY A 327 26.90 -24.25 0.88
N GLN A 328 27.64 -23.31 0.27
CA GLN A 328 28.46 -22.36 1.02
C GLN A 328 27.63 -21.29 1.73
N THR A 329 28.19 -20.81 2.84
CA THR A 329 27.64 -19.67 3.57
C THR A 329 28.34 -18.40 3.14
N ILE A 330 27.59 -17.51 2.50
CA ILE A 330 28.06 -16.18 2.10
C ILE A 330 28.01 -15.28 3.32
N VAL A 331 29.15 -14.73 3.70
CA VAL A 331 29.27 -13.77 4.81
C VAL A 331 29.55 -12.38 4.24
N VAL A 332 28.69 -11.43 4.59
CA VAL A 332 28.84 -10.02 4.27
C VAL A 332 29.22 -9.26 5.54
N ASP A 333 30.38 -8.60 5.51
CA ASP A 333 30.88 -7.76 6.60
C ASP A 333 31.34 -6.38 6.09
N THR A 334 31.69 -5.49 7.02
CA THR A 334 32.28 -4.19 6.71
C THR A 334 33.70 -4.36 6.16
N GLY A 335 34.00 -3.73 5.02
CA GLY A 335 35.28 -3.81 4.32
C GLY A 335 36.13 -2.54 4.42
N GLY A 336 35.83 -1.65 5.38
CA GLY A 336 36.41 -0.31 5.51
C GLY A 336 35.35 0.79 5.53
N ALA A 337 35.75 2.04 5.32
CA ALA A 337 34.89 3.22 5.56
C ALA A 337 33.54 3.17 4.84
N ASP A 338 33.49 2.78 3.55
CA ASP A 338 32.26 2.70 2.73
C ASP A 338 32.23 1.44 1.83
N ALA A 339 32.89 0.37 2.24
CA ALA A 339 33.00 -0.87 1.49
C ALA A 339 32.38 -2.04 2.27
N PHE A 340 31.94 -3.05 1.53
CA PHE A 340 31.45 -4.32 2.08
C PHE A 340 32.37 -5.43 1.57
N ALA A 341 32.80 -6.30 2.48
CA ALA A 341 33.55 -7.49 2.16
C ALA A 341 32.57 -8.66 2.01
N ILE A 342 32.73 -9.45 0.96
CA ILE A 342 31.94 -10.66 0.72
C ILE A 342 32.90 -11.85 0.64
N SER A 343 32.75 -12.78 1.57
CA SER A 343 33.46 -14.06 1.62
C SER A 343 32.47 -15.22 1.61
N ALA A 344 32.96 -16.42 1.31
CA ALA A 344 32.20 -17.65 1.42
C ALA A 344 32.97 -18.66 2.28
N THR A 345 32.25 -19.39 3.13
CA THR A 345 32.79 -20.45 4.00
C THR A 345 32.14 -21.78 3.70
#